data_AF-A0AAJ1PVN1-F1
#
_entry.id   AF-A0AAJ1PVN1-F1
#
_cell.length_a   1.000
_cell.length_b   1.000
_cell.length_c   1.000
_cell.angle_alpha   90.00
_cell.angle_beta   90.00
_cell.angle_gamma   90.00
#
_symmetry.space_group_name_H-M   'P 1'
#
loop_
_entity.id
_entity.type
_entity.pdbx_description
1 polymer ?
#
loop_
_entity_poly.entity_id
_entity_poly.type
_entity_poly.pdbx_seq_one_letter_code
_entity_poly.pdbx_strand_id
1 'polypeptide(L)'
;MDSEDPVSDLTRRLRENYDPEVGHEVDQSPATLVSLLQESAAKWPDRVATDFMGATLTYSELEEQSRKAASAMANMGVTAGDRVSLILPNCPQFICGFFGALALGAIAVAHNPLAPASELHTEIERVDSKLVLAWQKTVSKVASLSVPVLSVDLVAALPAKLRLALKLPIPKARKMRAQLCEKVPASIPSFDKLAKKATPLSTPAAIDPDDTVAMLHTGGTTGSPKSVMLSNTNLVSNSRAAAQWVTPLLSPHETIYAVLPFFHAFGMTLVMLSGFLVGATQVVFPKFDESLCLDAMKRRPCTFMIGVPPMFSRLLKAAQKAGIALDSINYTISGAMPLKKKDAQAWASATNAPVIEGYGMTETSPIVTGSPLSSTRVGTLGLPFPSIQVRLVSLEDPTKDVDDEAGEPGELIVKGPGCSAGYWNNPEESKNLYTTEGWLRTGDIAINDDGYLALADRRKELILCGGFKRLSICGRKRHPQARRSRRCCRCWHARRRSRRGSHCSHRPSSRTHPYPCQDSRANRRRFAKIRTSPADVSGRQTSHLGFRKGGAPASTG
;
A
#
# COMPACT_ATOMS: atom_id res chain seq x y z
N MET A 1 -16.02 -31.94 11.72
CA MET A 1 -15.53 -33.19 11.09
C MET A 1 -14.29 -32.81 10.34
N ASP A 2 -13.17 -32.87 11.05
CA ASP A 2 -12.16 -31.84 10.87
C ASP A 2 -11.01 -32.41 10.05
N SER A 3 -11.12 -32.22 8.73
CA SER A 3 -10.03 -32.46 7.79
C SER A 3 -9.01 -31.34 7.95
N GLU A 4 -8.16 -31.44 8.96
CA GLU A 4 -6.92 -30.66 9.01
C GLU A 4 -6.09 -31.01 7.78
N ASP A 5 -6.05 -30.10 6.79
CA ASP A 5 -5.15 -30.19 5.65
C ASP A 5 -3.71 -30.28 6.18
N PRO A 6 -2.98 -31.39 5.94
CA PRO A 6 -1.70 -31.64 6.58
C PRO A 6 -0.70 -30.53 6.23
N VAL A 7 -0.05 -29.98 7.26
CA VAL A 7 0.92 -28.89 7.11
C VAL A 7 2.04 -29.31 6.16
N SER A 8 2.22 -28.57 5.05
CA SER A 8 3.24 -28.91 4.04
C SER A 8 4.64 -29.03 4.66
N ASP A 9 5.44 -30.00 4.18
CA ASP A 9 6.77 -30.27 4.76
C ASP A 9 7.70 -29.06 4.74
N LEU A 10 7.63 -28.24 3.69
CA LEU A 10 8.33 -26.94 3.65
C LEU A 10 7.87 -26.02 4.80
N THR A 11 6.55 -25.86 5.01
CA THR A 11 6.03 -25.03 6.12
C THR A 11 6.52 -25.56 7.47
N ARG A 12 6.48 -26.88 7.67
CA ARG A 12 6.95 -27.54 8.89
C ARG A 12 8.44 -27.23 9.14
N ARG A 13 9.32 -27.49 8.17
CA ARG A 13 10.77 -27.21 8.27
C ARG A 13 11.07 -25.72 8.48
N LEU A 14 10.33 -24.81 7.84
CA LEU A 14 10.51 -23.37 8.03
C LEU A 14 10.07 -22.94 9.45
N ARG A 15 9.00 -23.52 10.00
CA ARG A 15 8.52 -23.21 11.36
C ARG A 15 9.50 -23.65 12.47
N GLU A 16 10.36 -24.63 12.21
CA GLU A 16 11.45 -25.03 13.13
C GLU A 16 12.47 -23.90 13.41
N ASN A 17 12.44 -22.80 12.63
CA ASN A 17 13.26 -21.59 12.83
C ASN A 17 12.54 -20.43 13.57
N TYR A 18 11.35 -20.66 14.14
CA TYR A 18 10.60 -19.64 14.89
C TYR A 18 11.33 -19.17 16.17
N ASP A 19 11.04 -17.94 16.60
CA ASP A 19 11.36 -17.49 17.96
C ASP A 19 10.54 -18.33 18.98
N PRO A 20 11.10 -18.86 20.08
CA PRO A 20 10.45 -19.87 20.93
C PRO A 20 9.10 -19.48 21.58
N GLU A 21 8.77 -18.20 21.60
CA GLU A 21 7.54 -17.65 22.18
C GLU A 21 6.41 -17.46 21.14
N VAL A 22 6.69 -17.73 19.85
CA VAL A 22 5.72 -17.61 18.76
C VAL A 22 5.08 -18.98 18.48
N GLY A 23 3.77 -19.11 18.73
CA GLY A 23 3.02 -20.33 18.39
C GLY A 23 2.87 -20.52 16.88
N HIS A 24 2.82 -21.77 16.41
CA HIS A 24 2.64 -22.13 14.99
C HIS A 24 1.27 -21.75 14.41
N GLU A 25 0.25 -21.62 15.26
CA GLU A 25 -1.12 -21.32 14.88
C GLU A 25 -1.64 -20.15 15.74
N VAL A 26 -2.59 -19.36 15.21
CA VAL A 26 -3.32 -18.35 15.98
C VAL A 26 -4.74 -18.80 16.30
N ASP A 27 -5.37 -18.14 17.26
CA ASP A 27 -6.80 -18.30 17.55
C ASP A 27 -7.66 -18.11 16.28
N GLN A 28 -8.39 -19.17 15.90
CA GLN A 28 -9.33 -19.16 14.77
C GLN A 28 -10.79 -18.94 15.22
N SER A 29 -11.04 -18.62 16.50
CA SER A 29 -12.39 -18.37 17.02
C SER A 29 -13.09 -17.29 16.19
N PRO A 30 -14.31 -17.55 15.66
CA PRO A 30 -15.11 -16.59 14.91
C PRO A 30 -15.21 -15.23 15.61
N ALA A 31 -14.78 -14.19 14.93
CA ALA A 31 -14.83 -12.80 15.40
C ALA A 31 -15.00 -11.86 14.21
N THR A 32 -15.47 -10.64 14.47
CA THR A 32 -15.55 -9.59 13.45
C THR A 32 -14.58 -8.46 13.77
N LEU A 33 -14.19 -7.68 12.78
CA LEU A 33 -13.37 -6.49 13.03
C LEU A 33 -14.10 -5.48 13.95
N VAL A 34 -15.44 -5.48 13.93
CA VAL A 34 -16.26 -4.68 14.85
C VAL A 34 -16.15 -5.19 16.29
N SER A 35 -16.23 -6.51 16.51
CA SER A 35 -16.07 -7.08 17.87
C SER A 35 -14.66 -6.81 18.41
N LEU A 36 -13.60 -7.00 17.60
CA LEU A 36 -12.24 -6.69 18.04
C LEU A 36 -12.06 -5.23 18.48
N LEU A 37 -12.68 -4.27 17.80
CA LEU A 37 -12.64 -2.87 18.24
C LEU A 37 -13.40 -2.66 19.57
N GLN A 38 -14.53 -3.35 19.75
CA GLN A 38 -15.34 -3.29 20.97
C GLN A 38 -14.65 -3.96 22.16
N GLU A 39 -13.99 -5.10 21.93
CA GLU A 39 -13.16 -5.81 22.90
C GLU A 39 -11.98 -4.94 23.35
N SER A 40 -11.25 -4.33 22.41
CA SER A 40 -10.18 -3.36 22.73
C SER A 40 -10.70 -2.11 23.45
N ALA A 41 -11.91 -1.63 23.12
CA ALA A 41 -12.52 -0.49 23.81
C ALA A 41 -13.04 -0.81 25.21
N ALA A 42 -13.51 -2.03 25.46
CA ALA A 42 -13.84 -2.51 26.81
C ALA A 42 -12.57 -2.75 27.65
N LYS A 43 -11.48 -3.21 27.03
CA LYS A 43 -10.20 -3.53 27.68
C LYS A 43 -9.33 -2.31 28.00
N TRP A 44 -9.41 -1.26 27.19
CA TRP A 44 -8.58 -0.05 27.31
C TRP A 44 -9.35 1.27 27.09
N PRO A 45 -10.51 1.50 27.75
CA PRO A 45 -11.45 2.56 27.40
C PRO A 45 -10.84 3.97 27.36
N ASP A 46 -10.15 4.39 28.42
CA ASP A 46 -9.57 5.74 28.55
C ASP A 46 -8.24 5.93 27.80
N ARG A 47 -7.70 4.87 27.22
CA ARG A 47 -6.42 4.89 26.52
C ARG A 47 -6.57 5.55 25.16
N VAL A 48 -5.62 6.39 24.77
CA VAL A 48 -5.59 6.99 23.43
C VAL A 48 -5.41 5.92 22.35
N ALA A 49 -6.42 5.75 21.51
CA ALA A 49 -6.37 4.89 20.32
C ALA A 49 -5.73 5.61 19.14
N THR A 50 -6.09 6.88 18.90
CA THR A 50 -5.55 7.67 17.79
C THR A 50 -5.09 9.06 18.21
N ASP A 51 -4.06 9.56 17.53
CA ASP A 51 -3.50 10.90 17.74
C ASP A 51 -3.31 11.61 16.38
N PHE A 52 -4.23 12.50 16.03
CA PHE A 52 -4.27 13.23 14.77
C PHE A 52 -3.81 14.68 14.96
N MET A 53 -2.53 14.95 14.65
CA MET A 53 -1.92 16.28 14.73
C MET A 53 -2.11 17.02 16.08
N GLY A 54 -2.25 16.27 17.19
CA GLY A 54 -2.48 16.81 18.52
C GLY A 54 -3.90 16.69 19.07
N ALA A 55 -4.86 16.18 18.28
CA ALA A 55 -6.16 15.74 18.79
C ALA A 55 -6.09 14.24 19.06
N THR A 56 -6.47 13.82 20.26
CA THR A 56 -6.53 12.42 20.65
C THR A 56 -7.98 11.95 20.65
N LEU A 57 -8.20 10.69 20.27
CA LEU A 57 -9.40 9.95 20.65
C LEU A 57 -8.99 8.76 21.52
N THR A 58 -9.72 8.49 22.60
CA THR A 58 -9.60 7.22 23.34
C THR A 58 -10.17 6.05 22.54
N TYR A 59 -9.97 4.80 23.00
CA TYR A 59 -10.65 3.65 22.39
C TYR A 59 -12.17 3.73 22.54
N SER A 60 -12.68 4.15 23.70
CA SER A 60 -14.13 4.35 23.90
C SER A 60 -14.69 5.48 23.00
N GLU A 61 -13.99 6.61 22.88
CA GLU A 61 -14.39 7.71 21.98
C GLU A 61 -14.34 7.31 20.50
N LEU A 62 -13.39 6.46 20.10
CA LEU A 62 -13.23 5.98 18.72
C LEU A 62 -14.33 4.98 18.33
N GLU A 63 -14.64 4.04 19.22
CA GLU A 63 -15.70 3.05 19.02
C GLU A 63 -17.08 3.73 19.01
N GLU A 64 -17.36 4.65 19.94
CA GLU A 64 -18.61 5.43 19.93
C GLU A 64 -18.77 6.27 18.66
N GLN A 65 -17.68 6.89 18.17
CA GLN A 65 -17.69 7.64 16.91
C GLN A 65 -17.85 6.73 15.69
N SER A 66 -17.39 5.48 15.75
CA SER A 66 -17.62 4.47 14.71
C SER A 66 -19.10 4.05 14.68
N ARG A 67 -19.73 3.81 15.84
CA ARG A 67 -21.19 3.57 15.92
C ARG A 67 -22.01 4.79 15.50
N LYS A 68 -21.53 6.02 15.71
CA LYS A 68 -22.16 7.25 15.19
C LYS A 68 -22.00 7.41 13.67
N ALA A 69 -20.86 7.01 13.12
CA ALA A 69 -20.65 6.96 11.68
C ALA A 69 -21.60 5.94 11.01
N ALA A 70 -21.80 4.77 11.62
CA ALA A 70 -22.79 3.79 11.18
C ALA A 70 -24.19 4.41 11.06
N SER A 71 -24.71 4.99 12.15
CA SER A 71 -26.00 5.69 12.13
C SER A 71 -26.07 6.82 11.09
N ALA A 72 -24.99 7.57 10.87
CA ALA A 72 -24.96 8.62 9.86
C ALA A 72 -25.03 8.10 8.42
N MET A 73 -24.55 6.88 8.15
CA MET A 73 -24.62 6.22 6.84
C MET A 73 -25.94 5.45 6.65
N ALA A 74 -26.49 4.84 7.70
CA ALA A 74 -27.84 4.28 7.68
C ALA A 74 -28.90 5.35 7.35
N ASN A 75 -28.77 6.56 7.90
CA ASN A 75 -29.60 7.72 7.54
C ASN A 75 -29.43 8.22 6.09
N MET A 76 -28.41 7.74 5.37
CA MET A 76 -28.23 7.95 3.92
C MET A 76 -28.71 6.76 3.07
N GLY A 77 -29.35 5.75 3.69
CA GLY A 77 -29.87 4.57 3.01
C GLY A 77 -28.86 3.42 2.81
N VAL A 78 -27.75 3.40 3.57
CA VAL A 78 -26.81 2.27 3.59
C VAL A 78 -27.36 1.15 4.46
N THR A 79 -27.32 -0.07 3.93
CA THR A 79 -27.82 -1.32 4.51
C THR A 79 -26.78 -2.44 4.35
N ALA A 80 -27.03 -3.63 4.91
CA ALA A 80 -26.12 -4.77 4.77
C ALA A 80 -25.89 -5.13 3.30
N GLY A 81 -24.65 -5.46 2.93
CA GLY A 81 -24.23 -5.77 1.55
C GLY A 81 -24.03 -4.55 0.63
N ASP A 82 -24.45 -3.34 1.01
CA ASP A 82 -24.11 -2.12 0.27
C ASP A 82 -22.60 -1.83 0.33
N ARG A 83 -22.02 -1.25 -0.74
CA ARG A 83 -20.62 -0.84 -0.78
C ARG A 83 -20.47 0.65 -0.42
N VAL A 84 -19.57 0.97 0.51
CA VAL A 84 -19.26 2.33 0.94
C VAL A 84 -17.83 2.69 0.52
N SER A 85 -17.71 3.63 -0.42
CA SER A 85 -16.41 4.10 -0.94
C SER A 85 -15.76 5.13 -0.02
N LEU A 86 -14.60 4.79 0.54
CA LEU A 86 -13.77 5.65 1.37
C LEU A 86 -12.65 6.29 0.53
N ILE A 87 -12.89 7.50 0.02
CA ILE A 87 -11.90 8.28 -0.77
C ILE A 87 -11.18 9.25 0.18
N LEU A 88 -10.43 8.66 1.12
CA LEU A 88 -9.92 9.35 2.31
C LEU A 88 -8.43 9.07 2.52
N PRO A 89 -7.62 10.08 2.90
CA PRO A 89 -6.30 9.86 3.47
C PRO A 89 -6.43 9.34 4.91
N ASN A 90 -5.31 8.93 5.52
CA ASN A 90 -5.26 8.56 6.93
C ASN A 90 -5.76 9.71 7.82
N CYS A 91 -6.92 9.50 8.46
CA CYS A 91 -7.53 10.41 9.43
C CYS A 91 -8.49 9.61 10.33
N PRO A 92 -8.90 10.13 11.50
CA PRO A 92 -9.91 9.48 12.34
C PRO A 92 -11.21 9.18 11.59
N GLN A 93 -11.63 10.03 10.65
CA GLN A 93 -12.83 9.79 9.85
C GLN A 93 -12.71 8.60 8.87
N PHE A 94 -11.50 8.22 8.44
CA PHE A 94 -11.31 6.95 7.71
C PHE A 94 -11.69 5.79 8.61
N ILE A 95 -11.16 5.78 9.83
CA ILE A 95 -11.32 4.68 10.80
C ILE A 95 -12.79 4.57 11.22
N CYS A 96 -13.41 5.68 11.62
CA CYS A 96 -14.84 5.70 11.97
C CYS A 96 -15.74 5.36 10.78
N GLY A 97 -15.39 5.78 9.56
CA GLY A 97 -16.13 5.44 8.34
C GLY A 97 -16.01 3.95 7.98
N PHE A 98 -14.82 3.36 8.17
CA PHE A 98 -14.57 1.93 7.97
C PHE A 98 -15.37 1.09 8.97
N PHE A 99 -15.10 1.20 10.27
CA PHE A 99 -15.81 0.43 11.30
C PHE A 99 -17.32 0.76 11.35
N GLY A 100 -17.71 1.98 10.99
CA GLY A 100 -19.11 2.37 10.86
C GLY A 100 -19.84 1.71 9.69
N ALA A 101 -19.17 1.43 8.57
CA ALA A 101 -19.76 0.67 7.46
C ALA A 101 -19.89 -0.79 7.85
N LEU A 102 -18.81 -1.38 8.39
CA LEU A 102 -18.80 -2.76 8.88
C LEU A 102 -19.87 -3.00 9.94
N ALA A 103 -20.12 -2.07 10.86
CA ALA A 103 -21.17 -2.20 11.88
C ALA A 103 -22.62 -2.23 11.30
N LEU A 104 -22.82 -1.83 10.04
CA LEU A 104 -24.10 -2.00 9.33
C LEU A 104 -24.19 -3.31 8.53
N GLY A 105 -23.13 -4.12 8.51
CA GLY A 105 -22.97 -5.20 7.53
C GLY A 105 -22.65 -4.70 6.12
N ALA A 106 -22.24 -3.43 5.98
CA ALA A 106 -21.88 -2.83 4.70
C ALA A 106 -20.37 -2.97 4.42
N ILE A 107 -20.00 -3.07 3.15
CA ILE A 107 -18.64 -3.35 2.70
C ILE A 107 -17.85 -2.05 2.56
N ALA A 108 -16.73 -1.92 3.25
CA ALA A 108 -15.85 -0.75 3.14
C ALA A 108 -14.87 -0.88 1.96
N VAL A 109 -15.04 -0.07 0.91
CA VAL A 109 -14.16 -0.04 -0.26
C VAL A 109 -13.20 1.13 -0.12
N ALA A 110 -11.89 0.88 0.02
CA ALA A 110 -10.92 1.96 0.26
C ALA A 110 -10.19 2.37 -1.04
N HIS A 111 -10.30 3.66 -1.40
CA HIS A 111 -9.73 4.22 -2.62
C HIS A 111 -8.54 5.15 -2.32
N ASN A 112 -7.61 5.24 -3.27
CA ASN A 112 -6.53 6.21 -3.22
C ASN A 112 -7.06 7.64 -3.50
N PRO A 113 -7.08 8.57 -2.53
CA PRO A 113 -7.58 9.93 -2.76
C PRO A 113 -6.75 10.75 -3.75
N LEU A 114 -5.51 10.30 -4.06
CA LEU A 114 -4.65 10.93 -5.05
C LEU A 114 -4.91 10.45 -6.49
N ALA A 115 -5.68 9.37 -6.68
CA ALA A 115 -5.99 8.82 -8.01
C ALA A 115 -6.71 9.84 -8.94
N PRO A 116 -6.55 9.74 -10.27
CA PRO A 116 -7.31 10.52 -11.25
C PRO A 116 -8.83 10.34 -11.09
N ALA A 117 -9.62 11.33 -11.53
CA ALA A 117 -11.08 11.24 -11.47
C ALA A 117 -11.63 10.04 -12.26
N SER A 118 -11.10 9.77 -13.46
CA SER A 118 -11.49 8.63 -14.30
C SER A 118 -11.19 7.27 -13.67
N GLU A 119 -10.10 7.16 -12.89
CA GLU A 119 -9.75 5.95 -12.14
C GLU A 119 -10.77 5.72 -11.02
N LEU A 120 -11.05 6.75 -10.22
CA LEU A 120 -12.06 6.71 -9.16
C LEU A 120 -13.47 6.40 -9.71
N HIS A 121 -13.89 7.00 -10.83
CA HIS A 121 -15.18 6.69 -11.45
C HIS A 121 -15.27 5.20 -11.81
N THR A 122 -14.27 4.69 -12.53
CA THR A 122 -14.20 3.27 -12.94
C THR A 122 -14.17 2.31 -11.74
N GLU A 123 -13.51 2.69 -10.64
CA GLU A 123 -13.50 1.88 -9.42
C GLU A 123 -14.86 1.86 -8.70
N ILE A 124 -15.48 3.03 -8.54
CA ILE A 124 -16.78 3.22 -7.85
C ILE A 124 -17.92 2.53 -8.62
N GLU A 125 -17.90 2.62 -9.95
CA GLU A 125 -18.84 1.93 -10.83
C GLU A 125 -18.65 0.40 -10.78
N ARG A 126 -17.39 -0.10 -10.77
CA ARG A 126 -17.10 -1.54 -10.70
C ARG A 126 -17.61 -2.21 -9.42
N VAL A 127 -17.56 -1.49 -8.29
CA VAL A 127 -18.06 -1.99 -6.99
C VAL A 127 -19.51 -1.61 -6.71
N ASP A 128 -20.16 -0.84 -7.60
CA ASP A 128 -21.53 -0.34 -7.46
C ASP A 128 -21.76 0.29 -6.08
N SER A 129 -21.06 1.38 -5.77
CA SER A 129 -21.12 1.99 -4.43
C SER A 129 -22.47 2.63 -4.12
N LYS A 130 -22.99 2.38 -2.92
CA LYS A 130 -24.20 3.02 -2.38
C LYS A 130 -23.94 4.43 -1.87
N LEU A 131 -22.75 4.67 -1.34
CA LEU A 131 -22.36 5.92 -0.68
C LEU A 131 -20.86 6.19 -0.87
N VAL A 132 -20.48 7.44 -1.08
CA VAL A 132 -19.07 7.87 -1.14
C VAL A 132 -18.75 8.81 0.03
N LEU A 133 -17.82 8.42 0.91
CA LEU A 133 -17.18 9.34 1.86
C LEU A 133 -15.94 9.95 1.19
N ALA A 134 -16.08 11.18 0.68
CA ALA A 134 -15.03 11.86 -0.07
C ALA A 134 -14.34 12.93 0.79
N TRP A 135 -13.00 12.90 0.83
CA TRP A 135 -12.21 14.02 1.35
C TRP A 135 -12.56 15.30 0.58
N GLN A 136 -12.71 16.46 1.24
CA GLN A 136 -13.10 17.72 0.57
C GLN A 136 -12.26 18.06 -0.68
N LYS A 137 -10.97 17.66 -0.70
CA LYS A 137 -10.05 17.84 -1.85
C LYS A 137 -10.26 16.86 -3.02
N THR A 138 -11.18 15.91 -2.86
CA THR A 138 -11.55 14.88 -3.85
C THR A 138 -13.01 14.96 -4.25
N VAL A 139 -13.87 15.68 -3.52
CA VAL A 139 -15.28 15.88 -3.87
C VAL A 139 -15.44 16.38 -5.31
N SER A 140 -14.60 17.33 -5.76
CA SER A 140 -14.62 17.83 -7.14
C SER A 140 -14.29 16.78 -8.21
N LYS A 141 -13.67 15.65 -7.85
CA LYS A 141 -13.44 14.50 -8.73
C LYS A 141 -14.68 13.61 -8.86
N VAL A 142 -15.57 13.57 -7.87
CA VAL A 142 -16.66 12.57 -7.77
C VAL A 142 -18.07 13.14 -7.65
N ALA A 143 -18.23 14.45 -7.48
CA ALA A 143 -19.54 15.13 -7.39
C ALA A 143 -20.37 15.12 -8.70
N SER A 144 -19.85 14.50 -9.78
CA SER A 144 -20.57 14.23 -11.01
C SER A 144 -21.16 12.81 -11.09
N LEU A 145 -20.89 11.95 -10.11
CA LEU A 145 -21.44 10.59 -10.05
C LEU A 145 -22.92 10.63 -9.61
N SER A 146 -23.67 9.60 -10.01
CA SER A 146 -25.03 9.35 -9.53
C SER A 146 -25.11 8.94 -8.04
N VAL A 147 -24.00 8.40 -7.51
CA VAL A 147 -23.89 7.94 -6.12
C VAL A 147 -23.87 9.11 -5.13
N PRO A 148 -24.66 9.07 -4.04
CA PRO A 148 -24.60 10.07 -2.97
C PRO A 148 -23.18 10.26 -2.41
N VAL A 149 -22.73 11.51 -2.30
CA VAL A 149 -21.41 11.88 -1.76
C VAL A 149 -21.57 12.64 -0.44
N LEU A 150 -20.89 12.19 0.61
CA LEU A 150 -20.66 12.96 1.83
C LEU A 150 -19.24 13.54 1.82
N SER A 151 -19.11 14.81 2.18
CA SER A 151 -17.80 15.47 2.30
C SER A 151 -17.19 15.31 3.71
N VAL A 152 -15.90 14.98 3.77
CA VAL A 152 -15.14 14.77 5.01
C VAL A 152 -14.07 15.86 5.18
N ASP A 153 -14.17 16.66 6.24
CA ASP A 153 -13.24 17.75 6.56
C ASP A 153 -12.16 17.32 7.58
N LEU A 154 -10.93 17.09 7.12
CA LEU A 154 -9.78 16.83 7.99
C LEU A 154 -9.53 17.94 9.02
N VAL A 155 -9.97 19.18 8.78
CA VAL A 155 -9.88 20.25 9.77
C VAL A 155 -10.82 19.99 10.95
N ALA A 156 -11.95 19.29 10.78
CA ALA A 156 -12.87 18.96 11.87
C ALA A 156 -12.21 18.09 12.96
N ALA A 157 -11.33 17.17 12.57
CA ALA A 157 -10.57 16.28 13.45
C ALA A 157 -9.39 16.96 14.18
N LEU A 158 -9.08 18.24 13.91
CA LEU A 158 -7.97 18.94 14.58
C LEU A 158 -8.35 19.47 15.98
N PRO A 159 -7.35 19.71 16.86
CA PRO A 159 -7.53 20.42 18.13
C PRO A 159 -8.28 21.74 17.96
N ALA A 160 -9.15 22.09 18.91
CA ALA A 160 -9.94 23.34 18.86
C ALA A 160 -9.07 24.58 18.64
N LYS A 161 -7.90 24.65 19.29
CA LYS A 161 -6.89 25.71 19.10
C LYS A 161 -6.35 25.81 17.67
N LEU A 162 -6.10 24.67 17.01
CA LEU A 162 -5.65 24.65 15.61
C LEU A 162 -6.81 24.95 14.64
N ARG A 163 -8.03 24.43 14.91
CA ARG A 163 -9.24 24.79 14.15
C ARG A 163 -9.54 26.28 14.16
N LEU A 164 -9.27 26.96 15.28
CA LEU A 164 -9.40 28.42 15.37
C LEU A 164 -8.25 29.13 14.63
N ALA A 165 -7.00 28.71 14.83
CA ALA A 165 -5.84 29.30 14.16
C ALA A 165 -5.90 29.19 12.63
N LEU A 166 -6.46 28.11 12.08
CA LEU A 166 -6.65 27.93 10.63
C LEU A 166 -7.75 28.83 10.01
N LYS A 167 -8.51 29.58 10.82
CA LYS A 167 -9.40 30.65 10.34
C LYS A 167 -8.69 32.00 10.14
N LEU A 168 -7.51 32.19 10.74
CA LEU A 168 -6.77 33.45 10.64
C LEU A 168 -6.28 33.70 9.19
N PRO A 169 -6.33 34.94 8.68
CA PRO A 169 -6.00 35.24 7.27
C PRO A 169 -4.50 35.16 6.92
N ILE A 170 -3.65 34.68 7.84
CA ILE A 170 -2.19 34.66 7.71
C ILE A 170 -1.69 33.60 6.69
N PRO A 171 -0.59 33.84 5.94
CA PRO A 171 -0.15 32.93 4.87
C PRO A 171 0.14 31.49 5.32
N LYS A 172 0.74 31.29 6.52
CA LYS A 172 1.03 29.95 7.05
C LYS A 172 -0.24 29.14 7.32
N ALA A 173 -1.25 29.78 7.94
CA ALA A 173 -2.55 29.17 8.20
C ALA A 173 -3.29 28.85 6.90
N ARG A 174 -3.32 29.80 5.94
CA ARG A 174 -3.91 29.57 4.61
C ARG A 174 -3.26 28.41 3.87
N LYS A 175 -1.93 28.29 3.90
CA LYS A 175 -1.18 27.19 3.26
C LYS A 175 -1.49 25.83 3.91
N MET A 176 -1.44 25.74 5.24
CA MET A 176 -1.77 24.51 5.98
C MET A 176 -3.23 24.10 5.77
N ARG A 177 -4.17 25.05 5.82
CA ARG A 177 -5.59 24.81 5.54
C ARG A 177 -5.81 24.25 4.13
N ALA A 178 -5.17 24.84 3.11
CA ALA A 178 -5.27 24.37 1.72
C ALA A 178 -4.59 23.00 1.45
N GLN A 179 -3.81 22.48 2.40
CA GLN A 179 -3.30 21.10 2.37
C GLN A 179 -4.30 20.09 2.96
N LEU A 180 -5.22 20.52 3.83
CA LEU A 180 -6.14 19.66 4.59
C LEU A 180 -7.60 19.71 4.12
N CYS A 181 -8.07 20.85 3.59
CA CYS A 181 -9.47 21.03 3.18
C CYS A 181 -9.58 21.88 1.91
N GLU A 182 -10.75 21.88 1.28
CA GLU A 182 -11.07 22.68 0.09
C GLU A 182 -12.53 23.14 0.11
N LYS A 183 -12.93 24.09 -0.75
CA LYS A 183 -14.33 24.51 -0.81
C LYS A 183 -15.18 23.42 -1.47
N VAL A 184 -16.20 22.97 -0.74
CA VAL A 184 -17.20 21.99 -1.20
C VAL A 184 -18.47 22.73 -1.65
N PRO A 185 -19.17 22.29 -2.72
CA PRO A 185 -20.47 22.86 -3.11
C PRO A 185 -21.53 22.71 -2.01
N ALA A 186 -22.40 23.70 -1.84
CA ALA A 186 -23.39 23.72 -0.76
C ALA A 186 -24.42 22.58 -0.81
N SER A 187 -24.60 21.95 -1.98
CA SER A 187 -25.43 20.75 -2.19
C SER A 187 -24.83 19.47 -1.61
N ILE A 188 -23.52 19.40 -1.38
CA ILE A 188 -22.85 18.22 -0.85
C ILE A 188 -22.84 18.28 0.69
N PRO A 189 -23.55 17.37 1.39
CA PRO A 189 -23.56 17.33 2.85
C PRO A 189 -22.17 17.02 3.44
N SER A 190 -22.02 17.23 4.76
CA SER A 190 -20.77 16.95 5.49
C SER A 190 -20.97 15.80 6.45
N PHE A 191 -20.18 14.74 6.27
CA PHE A 191 -20.15 13.55 7.12
C PHE A 191 -19.88 13.93 8.58
N ASP A 192 -18.92 14.82 8.83
CA ASP A 192 -18.53 15.26 10.17
C ASP A 192 -19.70 15.89 10.95
N LYS A 193 -20.61 16.58 10.24
CA LYS A 193 -21.83 17.17 10.83
C LYS A 193 -22.94 16.14 11.07
N LEU A 194 -23.04 15.13 10.21
CA LEU A 194 -24.03 14.05 10.34
C LEU A 194 -23.63 13.11 11.47
N ALA A 195 -22.42 12.55 11.43
CA ALA A 195 -21.88 11.67 12.47
C ALA A 195 -21.87 12.33 13.85
N LYS A 196 -21.49 13.62 13.97
CA LYS A 196 -21.55 14.32 15.27
C LYS A 196 -22.98 14.48 15.82
N LYS A 197 -24.01 14.53 14.97
CA LYS A 197 -25.42 14.66 15.37
C LYS A 197 -26.12 13.33 15.60
N ALA A 198 -25.59 12.23 15.05
CA ALA A 198 -26.23 10.93 15.14
C ALA A 198 -26.18 10.37 16.57
N THR A 199 -27.22 9.63 16.96
CA THR A 199 -27.15 8.69 18.07
C THR A 199 -26.21 7.54 17.68
N PRO A 200 -25.34 7.03 18.56
CA PRO A 200 -24.57 5.82 18.26
C PRO A 200 -25.53 4.67 17.93
N LEU A 201 -25.21 3.87 16.91
CA LEU A 201 -25.87 2.59 16.67
C LEU A 201 -25.81 1.75 17.97
N SER A 202 -26.91 1.09 18.35
CA SER A 202 -26.99 0.32 19.61
C SER A 202 -26.38 -1.07 19.47
N THR A 203 -26.50 -1.67 18.30
CA THR A 203 -26.22 -3.08 18.03
C THR A 203 -25.70 -3.19 16.60
N PRO A 204 -24.48 -3.71 16.37
CA PRO A 204 -24.00 -4.01 15.03
C PRO A 204 -24.90 -5.04 14.32
N ALA A 205 -24.84 -5.08 12.99
CA ALA A 205 -25.42 -6.19 12.24
C ALA A 205 -24.75 -7.52 12.60
N ALA A 206 -25.51 -8.62 12.54
CA ALA A 206 -24.93 -9.96 12.47
C ALA A 206 -24.37 -10.17 11.04
N ILE A 207 -23.15 -10.67 10.95
CA ILE A 207 -22.35 -10.78 9.72
C ILE A 207 -21.62 -12.12 9.79
N ASP A 208 -21.55 -12.87 8.70
CA ASP A 208 -20.74 -14.09 8.67
C ASP A 208 -19.24 -13.72 8.72
N PRO A 209 -18.39 -14.40 9.51
CA PRO A 209 -16.95 -14.16 9.47
C PRO A 209 -16.34 -14.24 8.06
N ASP A 210 -16.89 -15.09 7.18
CA ASP A 210 -16.42 -15.28 5.81
C ASP A 210 -17.07 -14.33 4.79
N ASP A 211 -18.09 -13.55 5.17
CA ASP A 211 -18.62 -12.46 4.33
C ASP A 211 -17.54 -11.41 4.01
N THR A 212 -17.55 -10.89 2.79
CA THR A 212 -16.63 -9.81 2.37
C THR A 212 -17.00 -8.50 3.07
N VAL A 213 -16.15 -8.02 3.97
CA VAL A 213 -16.34 -6.77 4.73
C VAL A 213 -15.49 -5.60 4.23
N ALA A 214 -14.39 -5.88 3.52
CA ALA A 214 -13.54 -4.84 2.96
C ALA A 214 -13.14 -5.16 1.51
N MET A 215 -12.92 -4.11 0.72
CA MET A 215 -12.31 -4.22 -0.61
C MET A 215 -11.17 -3.24 -0.80
N LEU A 216 -10.10 -3.73 -1.43
CA LEU A 216 -8.88 -2.96 -1.71
C LEU A 216 -8.49 -3.10 -3.18
N HIS A 217 -8.11 -1.98 -3.80
CA HIS A 217 -7.75 -1.96 -5.21
C HIS A 217 -6.28 -2.30 -5.46
N THR A 218 -6.02 -3.24 -6.38
CA THR A 218 -4.67 -3.66 -6.76
C THR A 218 -4.36 -3.31 -8.21
N GLY A 219 -3.13 -2.83 -8.44
CA GLY A 219 -2.60 -2.52 -9.78
C GLY A 219 -2.26 -3.79 -10.57
N GLY A 220 -3.29 -4.44 -11.11
CA GLY A 220 -3.14 -5.66 -11.91
C GLY A 220 -2.29 -5.43 -13.17
N THR A 221 -1.39 -6.37 -13.46
CA THR A 221 -0.52 -6.31 -14.66
C THR A 221 -1.29 -6.44 -15.99
N THR A 222 -2.57 -6.75 -15.94
CA THR A 222 -3.50 -6.89 -17.08
C THR A 222 -4.17 -5.57 -17.50
N GLY A 223 -3.80 -4.44 -16.87
CA GLY A 223 -4.11 -3.08 -17.35
C GLY A 223 -5.35 -2.42 -16.74
N SER A 224 -6.23 -3.18 -16.09
CA SER A 224 -7.32 -2.64 -15.26
C SER A 224 -7.05 -2.95 -13.77
N PRO A 225 -7.25 -2.00 -12.85
CA PRO A 225 -7.21 -2.29 -11.42
C PRO A 225 -8.26 -3.34 -11.04
N LYS A 226 -7.89 -4.27 -10.16
CA LYS A 226 -8.82 -5.25 -9.57
C LYS A 226 -9.28 -4.78 -8.19
N SER A 227 -10.42 -5.26 -7.70
CA SER A 227 -10.82 -5.07 -6.29
C SER A 227 -10.75 -6.42 -5.57
N VAL A 228 -9.83 -6.57 -4.62
CA VAL A 228 -9.69 -7.79 -3.81
C VAL A 228 -10.81 -7.84 -2.76
N MET A 229 -11.41 -9.02 -2.56
CA MET A 229 -12.48 -9.26 -1.59
C MET A 229 -11.90 -9.83 -0.29
N LEU A 230 -12.09 -9.13 0.84
CA LEU A 230 -11.49 -9.47 2.14
C LEU A 230 -12.58 -9.67 3.20
N SER A 231 -12.61 -10.86 3.82
CA SER A 231 -13.56 -11.21 4.88
C SER A 231 -13.10 -10.80 6.29
N ASN A 232 -13.94 -11.02 7.32
CA ASN A 232 -13.47 -10.90 8.71
C ASN A 232 -12.42 -11.98 8.98
N THR A 233 -12.67 -13.24 8.65
CA THR A 233 -11.71 -14.36 8.81
C THR A 233 -10.35 -14.03 8.20
N ASN A 234 -10.33 -13.43 7.00
CA ASN A 234 -9.13 -12.95 6.34
C ASN A 234 -8.36 -11.92 7.18
N LEU A 235 -9.02 -10.87 7.64
CA LEU A 235 -8.36 -9.72 8.28
C LEU A 235 -8.09 -9.97 9.78
N VAL A 236 -8.98 -10.69 10.47
CA VAL A 236 -8.84 -11.11 11.87
C VAL A 236 -7.67 -12.08 12.02
N SER A 237 -7.60 -13.13 11.21
CA SER A 237 -6.53 -14.12 11.31
C SER A 237 -5.16 -13.50 10.98
N ASN A 238 -5.09 -12.64 9.95
CA ASN A 238 -3.88 -11.90 9.61
C ASN A 238 -3.48 -10.90 10.71
N SER A 239 -4.43 -10.21 11.37
CA SER A 239 -4.13 -9.35 12.51
C SER A 239 -3.73 -10.10 13.78
N ARG A 240 -4.33 -11.27 14.07
CA ARG A 240 -3.92 -12.15 15.17
C ARG A 240 -2.50 -12.70 14.93
N ALA A 241 -2.20 -13.19 13.72
CA ALA A 241 -0.86 -13.65 13.34
C ALA A 241 0.18 -12.53 13.40
N ALA A 242 -0.16 -11.33 12.91
CA ALA A 242 0.67 -10.14 13.03
C ALA A 242 0.98 -9.76 14.48
N ALA A 243 -0.03 -9.80 15.36
CA ALA A 243 0.15 -9.55 16.79
C ALA A 243 1.05 -10.62 17.40
N GLN A 244 0.72 -11.91 17.26
CA GLN A 244 1.44 -13.04 17.83
C GLN A 244 2.94 -13.06 17.45
N TRP A 245 3.30 -12.63 16.23
CA TRP A 245 4.69 -12.52 15.79
C TRP A 245 5.52 -11.50 16.58
N VAL A 246 4.88 -10.48 17.17
CA VAL A 246 5.56 -9.39 17.89
C VAL A 246 5.19 -9.29 19.38
N THR A 247 4.11 -9.96 19.80
CA THR A 247 3.59 -9.99 21.17
C THR A 247 4.66 -10.21 22.24
N PRO A 248 5.64 -11.13 22.10
CA PRO A 248 6.67 -11.33 23.11
C PRO A 248 7.51 -10.08 23.43
N LEU A 249 7.60 -9.14 22.47
CA LEU A 249 8.38 -7.91 22.62
C LEU A 249 7.52 -6.64 22.80
N LEU A 250 6.19 -6.70 22.71
CA LEU A 250 5.35 -5.50 22.80
C LEU A 250 5.30 -4.96 24.22
N SER A 251 5.63 -3.67 24.38
CA SER A 251 5.27 -2.95 25.60
C SER A 251 3.75 -2.88 25.75
N PRO A 252 3.19 -2.91 26.97
CA PRO A 252 1.80 -2.56 27.18
C PRO A 252 1.42 -1.16 26.65
N HIS A 253 2.37 -0.29 26.29
CA HIS A 253 2.14 1.12 25.91
C HIS A 253 2.69 1.54 24.52
N GLU A 254 2.75 0.62 23.55
CA GLU A 254 3.22 0.93 22.19
C GLU A 254 2.55 2.16 21.53
N THR A 255 3.37 2.96 20.86
CA THR A 255 2.95 4.02 19.93
C THR A 255 3.42 3.69 18.51
N ILE A 256 2.46 3.39 17.64
CA ILE A 256 2.66 3.12 16.20
C ILE A 256 2.53 4.42 15.42
N TYR A 257 3.43 4.65 14.45
CA TYR A 257 3.29 5.77 13.51
C TYR A 257 2.52 5.32 12.26
N ALA A 258 1.28 5.77 12.11
CA ALA A 258 0.39 5.42 10.99
C ALA A 258 0.67 6.28 9.75
N VAL A 259 1.85 6.06 9.18
CA VAL A 259 2.40 6.73 7.98
C VAL A 259 2.16 5.95 6.67
N LEU A 260 1.80 4.67 6.75
CA LEU A 260 1.36 3.87 5.60
C LEU A 260 -0.14 4.08 5.33
N PRO A 261 -0.60 4.18 4.07
CA PRO A 261 -2.00 4.50 3.79
C PRO A 261 -2.97 3.36 4.17
N PHE A 262 -4.06 3.69 4.86
CA PHE A 262 -5.11 2.74 5.24
C PHE A 262 -5.90 2.19 4.04
N PHE A 263 -5.81 2.81 2.86
CA PHE A 263 -6.35 2.27 1.59
C PHE A 263 -5.40 1.25 0.91
N HIS A 264 -4.38 0.75 1.60
CA HIS A 264 -3.54 -0.37 1.18
C HIS A 264 -3.46 -1.40 2.31
N ALA A 265 -3.43 -2.70 1.98
CA ALA A 265 -3.52 -3.77 2.99
C ALA A 265 -2.42 -3.70 4.06
N PHE A 266 -1.21 -3.23 3.71
CA PHE A 266 -0.10 -3.03 4.66
C PHE A 266 -0.41 -1.93 5.70
N GLY A 267 -1.14 -0.87 5.32
CA GLY A 267 -1.62 0.14 6.28
C GLY A 267 -2.95 -0.26 6.96
N MET A 268 -3.82 -0.98 6.28
CA MET A 268 -5.07 -1.48 6.85
C MET A 268 -4.80 -2.51 7.95
N THR A 269 -4.17 -3.64 7.63
CA THR A 269 -4.02 -4.72 8.61
C THR A 269 -2.93 -4.42 9.63
N LEU A 270 -1.67 -4.29 9.20
CA LEU A 270 -0.54 -4.21 10.15
C LEU A 270 -0.47 -2.92 10.96
N VAL A 271 -0.97 -1.80 10.44
CA VAL A 271 -0.99 -0.52 11.17
C VAL A 271 -2.33 -0.31 11.88
N MET A 272 -3.44 -0.33 11.14
CA MET A 272 -4.75 0.03 11.69
C MET A 272 -5.35 -1.10 12.54
N LEU A 273 -5.59 -2.29 11.97
CA LEU A 273 -6.31 -3.37 12.65
C LEU A 273 -5.47 -4.03 13.74
N SER A 274 -4.25 -4.50 13.42
CA SER A 274 -3.34 -5.11 14.39
C SER A 274 -2.94 -4.13 15.50
N GLY A 275 -2.78 -2.84 15.14
CA GLY A 275 -2.52 -1.78 16.12
C GLY A 275 -3.64 -1.61 17.14
N PHE A 276 -4.91 -1.72 16.73
CA PHE A 276 -6.05 -1.70 17.67
C PHE A 276 -6.19 -3.00 18.47
N LEU A 277 -5.87 -4.16 17.88
CA LEU A 277 -5.89 -5.46 18.58
C LEU A 277 -4.89 -5.52 19.75
N VAL A 278 -3.69 -4.97 19.57
CA VAL A 278 -2.67 -4.88 20.65
C VAL A 278 -2.82 -3.62 21.52
N GLY A 279 -3.84 -2.81 21.27
CA GLY A 279 -4.13 -1.61 22.04
C GLY A 279 -3.16 -0.45 21.80
N ALA A 280 -2.31 -0.44 20.78
CA ALA A 280 -1.34 0.62 20.55
C ALA A 280 -2.00 2.01 20.35
N THR A 281 -1.29 3.10 20.68
CA THR A 281 -1.70 4.42 20.19
C THR A 281 -1.19 4.63 18.77
N GLN A 282 -2.09 4.92 17.83
CA GLN A 282 -1.72 5.22 16.44
C GLN A 282 -1.59 6.72 16.22
N VAL A 283 -0.40 7.22 15.91
CA VAL A 283 -0.21 8.62 15.47
C VAL A 283 -0.54 8.71 13.98
N VAL A 284 -1.63 9.40 13.64
CA VAL A 284 -2.25 9.34 12.30
C VAL A 284 -1.79 10.51 11.44
N PHE A 285 -1.15 10.21 10.30
CA PHE A 285 -0.61 11.20 9.38
C PHE A 285 -1.29 11.11 8.00
N PRO A 286 -1.98 12.15 7.48
CA PRO A 286 -2.65 12.13 6.17
C PRO A 286 -1.77 11.76 4.97
N LYS A 287 -0.44 11.85 5.14
CA LYS A 287 0.61 11.43 4.23
C LYS A 287 1.90 11.28 5.03
N PHE A 288 2.85 10.47 4.55
CA PHE A 288 4.22 10.54 5.06
C PHE A 288 4.82 11.95 4.80
N ASP A 289 5.33 12.56 5.87
CA ASP A 289 6.05 13.84 5.86
C ASP A 289 7.04 13.83 7.02
N GLU A 290 8.33 13.96 6.71
CA GLU A 290 9.40 13.85 7.70
C GLU A 290 9.28 14.94 8.79
N SER A 291 8.81 16.14 8.43
CA SER A 291 8.65 17.23 9.39
C SER A 291 7.49 16.97 10.37
N LEU A 292 6.38 16.42 9.89
CA LEU A 292 5.26 16.03 10.75
C LEU A 292 5.63 14.87 11.68
N CYS A 293 6.40 13.89 11.20
CA CYS A 293 6.88 12.77 12.02
C CYS A 293 7.76 13.28 13.18
N LEU A 294 8.74 14.14 12.86
CA LEU A 294 9.68 14.68 13.84
C LEU A 294 9.03 15.69 14.82
N ASP A 295 8.02 16.46 14.38
CA ASP A 295 7.24 17.31 15.28
C ASP A 295 6.26 16.50 16.15
N ALA A 296 5.80 15.33 15.69
CA ALA A 296 5.04 14.40 16.52
C ALA A 296 5.92 13.71 17.58
N MET A 297 7.16 13.32 17.24
CA MET A 297 8.07 12.58 18.16
C MET A 297 8.36 13.37 19.44
N LYS A 298 8.45 14.70 19.35
CA LYS A 298 8.62 15.63 20.49
C LYS A 298 7.45 15.64 21.48
N ARG A 299 6.31 15.03 21.12
CA ARG A 299 5.04 15.07 21.87
C ARG A 299 4.52 13.68 22.22
N ARG A 300 4.77 12.70 21.35
CA ARG A 300 4.53 11.28 21.59
C ARG A 300 5.61 10.51 20.79
N PRO A 301 6.67 10.00 21.45
CA PRO A 301 7.71 9.24 20.79
C PRO A 301 7.16 8.02 20.03
N CYS A 302 7.84 7.61 18.97
CA CYS A 302 7.46 6.42 18.21
C CYS A 302 8.20 5.21 18.78
N THR A 303 7.50 4.17 19.22
CA THR A 303 8.13 2.93 19.70
C THR A 303 8.16 1.86 18.60
N PHE A 304 7.12 1.82 17.77
CA PHE A 304 6.98 0.86 16.68
C PHE A 304 6.79 1.59 15.34
N MET A 305 7.76 1.43 14.43
CA MET A 305 7.70 2.00 13.08
C MET A 305 7.32 0.92 12.06
N ILE A 306 6.34 1.21 11.19
CA ILE A 306 5.95 0.33 10.08
C ILE A 306 6.00 1.14 8.79
N GLY A 307 6.74 0.67 7.78
CA GLY A 307 6.99 1.47 6.58
C GLY A 307 7.70 0.75 5.44
N VAL A 308 8.22 1.54 4.50
CA VAL A 308 9.04 1.07 3.36
C VAL A 308 10.43 1.72 3.38
N PRO A 309 11.48 1.09 2.83
CA PRO A 309 12.87 1.58 2.88
C PRO A 309 13.11 3.07 2.47
N PRO A 310 12.38 3.64 1.47
CA PRO A 310 12.46 5.07 1.17
C PRO A 310 11.97 6.00 2.29
N MET A 311 11.10 5.54 3.21
CA MET A 311 10.62 6.33 4.34
C MET A 311 11.67 6.37 5.45
N PHE A 312 12.27 5.24 5.81
CA PHE A 312 13.32 5.14 6.82
C PHE A 312 14.53 6.02 6.46
N SER A 313 15.05 5.87 5.24
CA SER A 313 16.19 6.66 4.74
C SER A 313 15.91 8.16 4.64
N ARG A 314 14.65 8.57 4.40
CA ARG A 314 14.23 9.98 4.43
C ARG A 314 14.11 10.52 5.86
N LEU A 315 13.43 9.79 6.74
CA LEU A 315 13.21 10.19 8.14
C LEU A 315 14.53 10.28 8.92
N LEU A 316 15.42 9.29 8.76
CA LEU A 316 16.77 9.31 9.33
C LEU A 316 17.56 10.56 8.92
N LYS A 317 17.58 10.88 7.62
CA LYS A 317 18.26 12.08 7.11
C LYS A 317 17.65 13.38 7.63
N ALA A 318 16.33 13.41 7.83
CA ALA A 318 15.64 14.56 8.42
C ALA A 318 15.94 14.70 9.92
N ALA A 319 15.97 13.59 10.67
CA ALA A 319 16.29 13.53 12.09
C ALA A 319 17.72 14.02 12.36
N GLN A 320 18.70 13.49 11.60
CA GLN A 320 20.10 13.94 11.62
C GLN A 320 20.24 15.43 11.32
N LYS A 321 19.49 15.97 10.35
CA LYS A 321 19.49 17.41 10.04
C LYS A 321 18.84 18.25 11.14
N ALA A 322 17.87 17.70 11.86
CA ALA A 322 17.13 18.40 12.91
C ALA A 322 17.76 18.29 14.31
N GLY A 323 18.77 17.44 14.50
CA GLY A 323 19.35 17.14 15.82
C GLY A 323 18.40 16.33 16.71
N ILE A 324 17.55 15.49 16.13
CA ILE A 324 16.54 14.69 16.84
C ILE A 324 16.97 13.22 16.82
N ALA A 325 17.00 12.59 17.99
CA ALA A 325 17.25 11.16 18.13
C ALA A 325 16.03 10.32 17.69
N LEU A 326 16.28 9.09 17.24
CA LEU A 326 15.25 8.09 16.91
C LEU A 326 15.36 6.84 17.81
N ASP A 327 16.10 6.96 18.91
CA ASP A 327 16.31 5.97 19.98
C ASP A 327 15.01 5.40 20.57
N SER A 328 13.96 6.21 20.67
CA SER A 328 12.63 5.74 21.09
C SER A 328 12.04 4.59 20.27
N ILE A 329 12.51 4.39 19.02
CA ILE A 329 12.03 3.31 18.13
C ILE A 329 12.75 2.00 18.52
N ASN A 330 11.99 1.08 19.09
CA ASN A 330 12.44 -0.26 19.51
C ASN A 330 12.16 -1.33 18.43
N TYR A 331 11.12 -1.14 17.61
CA TYR A 331 10.71 -2.10 16.58
C TYR A 331 10.51 -1.42 15.23
N THR A 332 10.96 -2.06 14.14
CA THR A 332 10.74 -1.57 12.77
C THR A 332 10.41 -2.70 11.81
N ILE A 333 9.21 -2.66 11.20
CA ILE A 333 8.81 -3.55 10.11
C ILE A 333 8.95 -2.84 8.76
N SER A 334 9.66 -3.50 7.84
CA SER A 334 9.84 -3.13 6.44
C SER A 334 9.09 -4.10 5.53
N GLY A 335 8.36 -3.58 4.55
CA GLY A 335 7.65 -4.41 3.57
C GLY A 335 7.53 -3.77 2.19
N ALA A 336 6.75 -4.41 1.32
CA ALA A 336 6.39 -3.99 -0.04
C ALA A 336 7.53 -3.79 -1.07
N MET A 337 8.80 -3.67 -0.65
CA MET A 337 9.96 -3.62 -1.54
C MET A 337 11.26 -4.02 -0.81
N PRO A 338 12.25 -4.63 -1.49
CA PRO A 338 13.47 -5.10 -0.84
C PRO A 338 14.29 -4.00 -0.14
N LEU A 339 14.73 -4.28 1.09
CA LEU A 339 15.65 -3.44 1.84
C LEU A 339 17.10 -3.70 1.38
N LYS A 340 17.95 -2.67 1.43
CA LYS A 340 19.39 -2.85 1.23
C LYS A 340 20.06 -2.99 2.58
N LYS A 341 20.97 -3.96 2.73
CA LYS A 341 21.75 -4.18 3.96
C LYS A 341 22.39 -2.90 4.54
N LYS A 342 22.91 -2.00 3.69
CA LYS A 342 23.43 -0.70 4.14
C LYS A 342 22.35 0.24 4.69
N ASP A 343 21.17 0.27 4.07
CA ASP A 343 20.06 1.13 4.49
C ASP A 343 19.44 0.59 5.80
N ALA A 344 19.38 -0.75 5.96
CA ALA A 344 19.02 -1.42 7.21
C ALA A 344 20.00 -1.09 8.35
N GLN A 345 21.31 -1.30 8.11
CA GLN A 345 22.36 -1.01 9.10
C GLN A 345 22.36 0.46 9.52
N ALA A 346 22.14 1.39 8.59
CA ALA A 346 22.07 2.82 8.92
C ALA A 346 20.86 3.19 9.78
N TRP A 347 19.74 2.47 9.66
CA TRP A 347 18.57 2.64 10.52
C TRP A 347 18.76 2.02 11.91
N ALA A 348 19.24 0.77 11.96
CA ALA A 348 19.54 0.07 13.22
C ALA A 348 20.71 0.69 14.01
N SER A 349 21.54 1.54 13.37
CA SER A 349 22.59 2.33 14.04
C SER A 349 22.09 3.68 14.58
N ALA A 350 20.80 4.01 14.38
CA ALA A 350 20.21 5.30 14.74
C ALA A 350 18.88 5.17 15.53
N THR A 351 18.44 3.94 15.74
CA THR A 351 17.26 3.50 16.51
C THR A 351 17.70 2.35 17.41
N ASN A 352 16.85 1.89 18.33
CA ASN A 352 17.09 0.65 19.07
C ASN A 352 16.55 -0.59 18.32
N ALA A 353 16.18 -0.45 17.04
CA ALA A 353 15.41 -1.44 16.29
C ALA A 353 16.23 -2.14 15.17
N PRO A 354 16.29 -3.48 15.12
CA PRO A 354 16.54 -4.16 13.85
C PRO A 354 15.39 -3.87 12.87
N VAL A 355 15.68 -3.96 11.57
CA VAL A 355 14.65 -3.80 10.53
C VAL A 355 14.19 -5.18 10.07
N ILE A 356 13.03 -5.58 10.56
CA ILE A 356 12.36 -6.84 10.27
C ILE A 356 11.77 -6.74 8.85
N GLU A 357 12.20 -7.58 7.92
CA GLU A 357 11.58 -7.66 6.59
C GLU A 357 10.41 -8.65 6.59
N GLY A 358 9.31 -8.29 5.93
CA GLY A 358 8.15 -9.13 5.73
C GLY A 358 7.56 -9.01 4.32
N TYR A 359 6.95 -10.10 3.86
CA TYR A 359 6.39 -10.25 2.51
C TYR A 359 4.91 -10.63 2.55
N GLY A 360 4.20 -10.20 1.52
CA GLY A 360 2.77 -10.40 1.35
C GLY A 360 2.19 -9.56 0.21
N MET A 361 0.95 -9.87 -0.17
CA MET A 361 0.18 -9.20 -1.22
C MET A 361 -1.21 -8.82 -0.69
N THR A 362 -2.03 -8.10 -1.45
CA THR A 362 -3.35 -7.67 -0.93
C THR A 362 -4.29 -8.87 -0.80
N GLU A 363 -4.13 -9.83 -1.71
CA GLU A 363 -4.81 -11.12 -1.79
C GLU A 363 -4.48 -12.08 -0.62
N THR A 364 -3.51 -11.73 0.24
CA THR A 364 -3.15 -12.48 1.47
C THR A 364 -3.33 -11.65 2.74
N SER A 365 -4.09 -10.55 2.67
CA SER A 365 -4.66 -9.81 3.81
C SER A 365 -3.79 -9.04 4.84
N PRO A 366 -2.50 -8.66 4.66
CA PRO A 366 -1.59 -8.95 3.57
C PRO A 366 -0.52 -10.01 3.86
N ILE A 367 -0.19 -10.32 5.11
CA ILE A 367 1.10 -10.99 5.41
C ILE A 367 1.11 -12.45 4.97
N VAL A 368 2.27 -12.92 4.53
CA VAL A 368 2.55 -14.35 4.23
C VAL A 368 3.75 -14.80 5.04
N THR A 369 4.87 -14.08 4.95
CA THR A 369 6.12 -14.41 5.64
C THR A 369 6.76 -13.20 6.33
N GLY A 370 7.51 -13.45 7.40
CA GLY A 370 8.24 -12.45 8.16
C GLY A 370 9.59 -12.96 8.65
N SER A 371 10.58 -12.09 8.77
CA SER A 371 11.81 -12.40 9.51
C SER A 371 11.51 -12.59 11.00
N PRO A 372 12.09 -13.59 11.69
CA PRO A 372 12.07 -13.64 13.14
C PRO A 372 12.80 -12.46 13.77
N LEU A 373 12.50 -12.20 15.03
CA LEU A 373 12.95 -11.04 15.78
C LEU A 373 14.35 -11.26 16.37
N SER A 374 14.69 -12.49 16.77
CA SER A 374 16.05 -12.82 17.25
C SER A 374 17.07 -13.00 16.12
N SER A 375 16.64 -13.45 14.92
CA SER A 375 17.52 -13.96 13.86
C SER A 375 17.45 -13.19 12.53
N THR A 376 16.90 -11.97 12.52
CA THR A 376 16.52 -11.19 11.31
C THR A 376 17.56 -11.21 10.17
N ARG A 377 17.25 -11.93 9.08
CA ARG A 377 18.10 -12.05 7.87
C ARG A 377 17.72 -11.02 6.79
N VAL A 378 18.40 -9.87 6.77
CA VAL A 378 18.18 -8.81 5.75
C VAL A 378 18.44 -9.33 4.33
N GLY A 379 17.44 -9.19 3.46
CA GLY A 379 17.40 -9.73 2.09
C GLY A 379 16.53 -10.97 1.90
N THR A 380 15.93 -11.51 2.97
CA THR A 380 14.99 -12.65 2.92
C THR A 380 13.54 -12.20 2.94
N LEU A 381 12.64 -13.09 2.50
CA LEU A 381 11.19 -12.99 2.72
C LEU A 381 10.82 -13.49 4.13
N GLY A 382 11.65 -14.35 4.73
CA GLY A 382 11.52 -14.86 6.09
C GLY A 382 10.84 -16.23 6.17
N LEU A 383 10.14 -16.47 7.27
CA LEU A 383 9.39 -17.70 7.57
C LEU A 383 7.88 -17.44 7.42
N PRO A 384 7.04 -18.43 7.09
CA PRO A 384 5.59 -18.25 7.07
C PRO A 384 5.06 -17.81 8.43
N PHE A 385 4.09 -16.90 8.46
CA PHE A 385 3.40 -16.50 9.69
C PHE A 385 2.55 -17.66 10.27
N PRO A 386 2.14 -17.58 11.55
CA PRO A 386 1.28 -18.58 12.18
C PRO A 386 -0.03 -18.75 11.41
N SER A 387 -0.52 -19.99 11.33
CA SER A 387 -1.68 -20.41 10.51
C SER A 387 -1.55 -20.18 8.99
N ILE A 388 -0.40 -19.73 8.49
CA ILE A 388 -0.11 -19.69 7.06
C ILE A 388 0.78 -20.88 6.68
N GLN A 389 0.43 -21.53 5.58
CA GLN A 389 1.22 -22.56 4.91
C GLN A 389 1.75 -22.04 3.57
N VAL A 390 2.92 -22.55 3.17
CA VAL A 390 3.63 -22.22 1.93
C VAL A 390 4.15 -23.49 1.23
N ARG A 391 4.17 -23.48 -0.10
CA ARG A 391 4.88 -24.45 -0.95
C ARG A 391 5.66 -23.70 -2.04
N LEU A 392 6.76 -24.30 -2.50
CA LEU A 392 7.49 -23.87 -3.70
C LEU A 392 7.23 -24.92 -4.79
N VAL A 393 6.45 -24.54 -5.83
CA VAL A 393 6.03 -25.48 -6.88
C VAL A 393 6.67 -25.20 -8.23
N SER A 394 6.73 -26.22 -9.08
CA SER A 394 7.31 -26.11 -10.42
C SER A 394 6.59 -25.07 -11.27
N LEU A 395 7.38 -24.30 -12.03
CA LEU A 395 6.88 -23.28 -12.96
C LEU A 395 6.10 -23.89 -14.14
N GLU A 396 6.33 -25.17 -14.44
CA GLU A 396 5.70 -25.94 -15.51
C GLU A 396 4.48 -26.72 -14.99
N ASP A 397 4.52 -27.20 -13.74
CA ASP A 397 3.47 -28.02 -13.13
C ASP A 397 3.25 -27.62 -11.65
N PRO A 398 2.23 -26.82 -11.32
CA PRO A 398 1.99 -26.32 -9.96
C PRO A 398 1.44 -27.38 -8.99
N THR A 399 1.28 -28.64 -9.41
CA THR A 399 0.97 -29.76 -8.49
C THR A 399 2.21 -30.34 -7.83
N LYS A 400 3.40 -30.13 -8.41
CA LYS A 400 4.67 -30.69 -7.95
C LYS A 400 5.50 -29.65 -7.22
N ASP A 401 5.96 -30.00 -6.03
CA ASP A 401 6.97 -29.23 -5.30
C ASP A 401 8.34 -29.37 -5.99
N VAL A 402 9.21 -28.36 -5.82
CA VAL A 402 10.60 -28.37 -6.30
C VAL A 402 11.54 -28.99 -5.25
N ASP A 403 12.79 -29.31 -5.61
CA ASP A 403 13.79 -29.71 -4.62
C ASP A 403 14.30 -28.46 -3.87
N ASP A 404 13.56 -28.06 -2.84
CA ASP A 404 13.90 -26.87 -2.04
C ASP A 404 15.14 -27.07 -1.16
N GLU A 405 15.50 -28.32 -0.82
CA GLU A 405 16.72 -28.64 -0.08
C GLU A 405 17.97 -28.52 -0.99
N ALA A 406 17.84 -28.76 -2.29
CA ALA A 406 18.83 -28.39 -3.31
C ALA A 406 18.79 -26.88 -3.69
N GLY A 407 17.86 -26.11 -3.14
CA GLY A 407 17.69 -24.68 -3.41
C GLY A 407 17.06 -24.36 -4.76
N GLU A 408 16.23 -25.26 -5.31
CA GLU A 408 15.57 -25.02 -6.60
C GLU A 408 14.52 -23.87 -6.53
N PRO A 409 14.46 -22.95 -7.51
CA PRO A 409 13.45 -21.89 -7.53
C PRO A 409 12.06 -22.38 -7.96
N GLY A 410 11.05 -22.13 -7.12
CA GLY A 410 9.63 -22.44 -7.41
C GLY A 410 8.72 -21.21 -7.37
N GLU A 411 7.51 -21.34 -7.94
CA GLU A 411 6.43 -20.38 -7.69
C GLU A 411 5.97 -20.53 -6.24
N LEU A 412 5.97 -19.43 -5.49
CA LEU A 412 5.48 -19.42 -4.11
C LEU A 412 3.95 -19.49 -4.13
N ILE A 413 3.38 -20.54 -3.55
CA ILE A 413 1.94 -20.69 -3.35
C ILE A 413 1.62 -20.78 -1.85
N VAL A 414 0.45 -20.27 -1.47
CA VAL A 414 0.07 -19.98 -0.08
C VAL A 414 -1.30 -20.59 0.24
N LYS A 415 -1.49 -21.11 1.45
CA LYS A 415 -2.80 -21.59 1.94
C LYS A 415 -2.95 -21.23 3.42
N GLY A 416 -4.14 -20.83 3.83
CA GLY A 416 -4.43 -20.37 5.20
C GLY A 416 -5.53 -19.31 5.26
N PRO A 417 -6.05 -18.98 6.46
CA PRO A 417 -7.25 -18.16 6.64
C PRO A 417 -7.10 -16.71 6.16
N GLY A 418 -5.87 -16.22 5.96
CA GLY A 418 -5.59 -14.91 5.37
C GLY A 418 -5.78 -14.81 3.85
N CYS A 419 -6.05 -15.90 3.13
CA CYS A 419 -6.18 -15.89 1.67
C CYS A 419 -7.55 -15.37 1.21
N SER A 420 -7.56 -14.37 0.32
CA SER A 420 -8.77 -13.67 -0.11
C SER A 420 -9.71 -14.54 -0.94
N ALA A 421 -11.02 -14.23 -0.93
CA ALA A 421 -12.01 -14.87 -1.79
C ALA A 421 -11.86 -14.55 -3.29
N GLY A 422 -10.80 -13.84 -3.69
CA GLY A 422 -10.52 -13.42 -5.07
C GLY A 422 -10.88 -11.97 -5.33
N TYR A 423 -11.47 -11.72 -6.50
CA TYR A 423 -11.67 -10.40 -7.08
C TYR A 423 -13.16 -10.12 -7.41
N TRP A 424 -13.66 -8.98 -6.92
CA TRP A 424 -15.05 -8.56 -7.13
C TRP A 424 -15.40 -8.43 -8.62
N ASN A 425 -16.55 -8.99 -9.01
CA ASN A 425 -17.05 -9.03 -10.38
C ASN A 425 -16.05 -9.57 -11.43
N ASN A 426 -15.12 -10.47 -11.02
CA ASN A 426 -14.16 -11.08 -11.94
C ASN A 426 -13.89 -12.57 -11.58
N PRO A 427 -14.80 -13.49 -11.96
CA PRO A 427 -14.68 -14.91 -11.61
C PRO A 427 -13.49 -15.60 -12.28
N GLU A 428 -13.14 -15.23 -13.52
CA GLU A 428 -12.02 -15.84 -14.25
C GLU A 428 -10.67 -15.53 -13.60
N GLU A 429 -10.40 -14.26 -13.26
CA GLU A 429 -9.17 -13.92 -12.54
C GLU A 429 -9.16 -14.43 -11.09
N SER A 430 -10.34 -14.66 -10.49
CA SER A 430 -10.46 -15.26 -9.15
C SER A 430 -10.16 -16.76 -9.17
N LYS A 431 -10.63 -17.47 -10.21
CA LYS A 431 -10.29 -18.87 -10.47
C LYS A 431 -8.80 -19.03 -10.78
N ASN A 432 -8.22 -18.13 -11.58
CA ASN A 432 -6.80 -18.13 -11.92
C ASN A 432 -5.87 -17.74 -10.75
N LEU A 433 -6.40 -17.14 -9.67
CA LEU A 433 -5.66 -16.86 -8.44
C LEU A 433 -5.33 -18.14 -7.66
N TYR A 434 -6.07 -19.23 -7.87
CA TYR A 434 -5.94 -20.48 -7.11
C TYR A 434 -5.45 -21.66 -7.96
N THR A 435 -4.81 -22.65 -7.32
CA THR A 435 -4.62 -23.99 -7.90
C THR A 435 -5.89 -24.83 -7.74
N THR A 436 -5.98 -25.95 -8.44
CA THR A 436 -7.05 -26.96 -8.25
C THR A 436 -7.07 -27.58 -6.84
N GLU A 437 -6.00 -27.41 -6.07
CA GLU A 437 -5.83 -27.89 -4.69
C GLU A 437 -6.15 -26.81 -3.63
N GLY A 438 -6.66 -25.64 -4.06
CA GLY A 438 -7.02 -24.54 -3.15
C GLY A 438 -5.85 -23.70 -2.63
N TRP A 439 -4.68 -23.73 -3.29
CA TRP A 439 -3.54 -22.88 -2.93
C TRP A 439 -3.55 -21.58 -3.74
N LEU A 440 -3.41 -20.44 -3.08
CA LEU A 440 -3.30 -19.11 -3.68
C LEU A 440 -1.94 -18.95 -4.36
N ARG A 441 -1.92 -18.44 -5.59
CA ARG A 441 -0.73 -18.27 -6.43
C ARG A 441 -0.23 -16.83 -6.36
N THR A 442 0.95 -16.61 -5.78
CA THR A 442 1.52 -15.26 -5.67
C THR A 442 2.01 -14.70 -7.02
N GLY A 443 2.56 -15.57 -7.89
CA GLY A 443 3.29 -15.18 -9.09
C GLY A 443 4.71 -14.64 -8.83
N ASP A 444 5.17 -14.66 -7.57
CA ASP A 444 6.56 -14.41 -7.18
C ASP A 444 7.32 -15.74 -7.12
N ILE A 445 8.61 -15.74 -7.49
CA ILE A 445 9.46 -16.93 -7.53
C ILE A 445 10.46 -16.86 -6.38
N ALA A 446 10.51 -17.90 -5.56
CA ALA A 446 11.31 -17.96 -4.35
C ALA A 446 12.14 -19.26 -4.26
N ILE A 447 13.13 -19.22 -3.38
CA ILE A 447 13.96 -20.36 -2.97
C ILE A 447 13.91 -20.52 -1.44
N ASN A 448 14.21 -21.72 -0.96
CA ASN A 448 14.64 -21.93 0.42
C ASN A 448 16.15 -21.64 0.50
N ASP A 449 16.54 -20.63 1.29
CA ASP A 449 17.92 -20.19 1.52
C ASP A 449 18.28 -20.46 2.99
N ASP A 450 18.77 -21.68 3.26
CA ASP A 450 19.21 -22.12 4.60
C ASP A 450 18.11 -21.99 5.67
N GLY A 451 16.90 -22.46 5.35
CA GLY A 451 15.74 -22.47 6.25
C GLY A 451 14.90 -21.18 6.25
N TYR A 452 15.14 -20.26 5.31
CA TYR A 452 14.42 -18.99 5.16
C TYR A 452 14.02 -18.80 3.70
N LEU A 453 12.79 -18.34 3.43
CA LEU A 453 12.41 -18.03 2.05
C LEU A 453 13.12 -16.77 1.56
N ALA A 454 13.63 -16.79 0.33
CA ALA A 454 14.25 -15.65 -0.33
C ALA A 454 13.72 -15.47 -1.77
N LEU A 455 13.62 -14.22 -2.24
CA LEU A 455 13.08 -13.91 -3.57
C LEU A 455 14.14 -14.17 -4.65
N ALA A 456 13.82 -15.03 -5.61
CA ALA A 456 14.66 -15.32 -6.76
C ALA A 456 14.37 -14.38 -7.95
N ASP A 457 13.10 -14.27 -8.35
CA ASP A 457 12.63 -13.37 -9.43
C ASP A 457 11.09 -13.21 -9.41
N ARG A 458 10.49 -12.55 -10.41
CA ARG A 458 9.03 -12.51 -10.64
C ARG A 458 8.64 -13.28 -11.90
N ARG A 459 7.62 -14.13 -11.81
CA ARG A 459 7.20 -15.06 -12.89
C ARG A 459 6.91 -14.37 -14.22
N LYS A 460 6.39 -13.13 -14.17
CA LYS A 460 6.03 -12.33 -15.36
C LYS A 460 7.22 -11.71 -16.10
N GLU A 461 8.40 -11.60 -15.47
CA GLU A 461 9.63 -11.22 -16.18
C GLU A 461 10.37 -12.46 -16.73
N LEU A 462 10.27 -13.61 -16.05
CA LEU A 462 10.81 -14.89 -16.53
C LEU A 462 10.19 -15.38 -17.85
N ILE A 463 8.88 -15.15 -18.10
CA ILE A 463 8.23 -15.51 -19.38
C ILE A 463 8.86 -14.75 -20.56
N LEU A 464 9.36 -13.52 -20.36
CA LEU A 464 10.10 -12.76 -21.38
C LEU A 464 11.56 -13.24 -21.55
N CYS A 465 12.04 -14.11 -20.67
CA CYS A 465 13.35 -14.76 -20.72
C CYS A 465 13.29 -16.26 -21.09
N GLY A 466 12.09 -16.80 -21.37
CA GLY A 466 11.81 -18.19 -21.75
C GLY A 466 12.36 -18.57 -23.14
N GLY A 467 13.67 -18.45 -23.34
CA GLY A 467 14.27 -18.54 -24.67
C GLY A 467 15.80 -18.72 -24.74
N PHE A 468 16.57 -18.78 -23.64
CA PHE A 468 17.93 -19.34 -23.64
C PHE A 468 18.42 -19.75 -22.23
N LYS A 469 18.84 -21.01 -22.06
CA LYS A 469 19.20 -21.63 -20.77
C LYS A 469 20.64 -21.29 -20.33
N ARG A 470 20.83 -20.18 -19.58
CA ARG A 470 21.94 -20.00 -18.62
C ARG A 470 21.77 -18.80 -17.68
N LEU A 471 22.14 -18.99 -16.40
CA LEU A 471 22.07 -17.97 -15.34
C LEU A 471 23.06 -16.81 -15.55
N SER A 472 22.63 -15.56 -15.35
CA SER A 472 23.54 -14.43 -15.11
C SER A 472 22.84 -13.27 -14.38
N ILE A 473 23.15 -13.09 -13.09
CA ILE A 473 22.67 -11.96 -12.28
C ILE A 473 23.18 -10.63 -12.88
N CYS A 474 22.29 -9.69 -13.21
CA CYS A 474 22.68 -8.42 -13.86
C CYS A 474 21.93 -7.20 -13.31
N GLY A 475 22.42 -6.65 -12.19
CA GLY A 475 21.93 -5.36 -11.68
C GLY A 475 22.78 -4.16 -12.15
N ARG A 476 22.30 -3.37 -13.13
CA ARG A 476 22.45 -1.89 -13.17
C ARG A 476 21.82 -1.18 -14.39
N LYS A 477 21.09 -0.10 -14.09
CA LYS A 477 20.92 1.17 -14.84
C LYS A 477 20.83 1.12 -16.38
N ARG A 478 19.63 1.35 -16.92
CA ARG A 478 19.44 1.80 -18.32
C ARG A 478 19.98 3.22 -18.53
N HIS A 479 20.60 3.47 -19.68
CA HIS A 479 20.80 4.81 -20.26
C HIS A 479 20.49 4.72 -21.77
N PRO A 480 19.72 5.66 -22.36
CA PRO A 480 19.16 5.44 -23.70
C PRO A 480 20.08 5.95 -24.82
N GLN A 481 20.79 5.05 -25.51
CA GLN A 481 21.16 5.11 -26.94
C GLN A 481 22.09 3.95 -27.36
N ALA A 482 21.54 2.88 -27.96
CA ALA A 482 22.30 1.95 -28.83
C ALA A 482 21.35 0.91 -29.51
N ARG A 483 20.93 1.17 -30.75
CA ARG A 483 20.43 0.10 -31.64
C ARG A 483 21.62 -0.51 -32.39
N ARG A 484 22.04 -1.74 -32.03
CA ARG A 484 22.48 -2.81 -32.98
C ARG A 484 22.98 -4.06 -32.24
N SER A 485 22.78 -5.20 -32.88
CA SER A 485 23.15 -6.54 -32.41
C SER A 485 24.66 -6.80 -32.45
N ARG A 486 25.18 -7.52 -31.45
CA ARG A 486 26.30 -8.48 -31.60
C ARG A 486 26.34 -9.45 -30.40
N ARG A 487 26.50 -10.75 -30.68
CA ARG A 487 26.75 -11.79 -29.66
C ARG A 487 28.15 -11.60 -29.08
N CYS A 488 28.34 -11.90 -27.80
CA CYS A 488 29.68 -12.01 -27.20
C CYS A 488 29.68 -13.07 -26.09
N CYS A 489 30.11 -14.28 -26.43
CA CYS A 489 30.31 -15.35 -25.44
C CYS A 489 31.68 -15.22 -24.79
N ARG A 490 31.77 -15.42 -23.47
CA ARG A 490 33.03 -15.75 -22.78
C ARG A 490 32.77 -16.81 -21.73
N CYS A 491 33.42 -17.97 -21.88
CA CYS A 491 33.53 -18.95 -20.81
C CYS A 491 34.51 -18.44 -19.75
N TRP A 492 34.26 -18.78 -18.49
CA TRP A 492 35.26 -18.64 -17.43
C TRP A 492 36.04 -19.96 -17.32
N HIS A 493 37.36 -19.90 -17.38
CA HIS A 493 38.24 -21.06 -17.18
C HIS A 493 39.24 -20.72 -16.09
N ALA A 494 39.31 -21.55 -15.06
CA ALA A 494 40.21 -21.34 -13.93
C ALA A 494 41.62 -21.89 -14.20
N ARG A 495 42.59 -21.35 -13.44
CA ARG A 495 43.98 -21.81 -13.19
C ARG A 495 45.09 -21.43 -14.21
N ARG A 496 46.05 -20.67 -13.64
CA ARG A 496 47.52 -20.72 -13.79
C ARG A 496 48.23 -20.20 -15.06
N ARG A 497 49.05 -19.16 -14.78
CA ARG A 497 50.40 -18.84 -15.29
C ARG A 497 50.62 -18.42 -16.76
N SER A 498 51.53 -17.43 -16.88
CA SER A 498 52.41 -17.11 -18.01
C SER A 498 51.89 -16.16 -19.10
N ARG A 499 52.86 -15.63 -19.86
CA ARG A 499 52.81 -14.41 -20.68
C ARG A 499 51.96 -14.61 -21.94
N ARG A 500 51.17 -13.59 -22.32
CA ARG A 500 50.61 -13.49 -23.69
C ARG A 500 51.54 -12.65 -24.57
N GLY A 501 52.16 -13.30 -25.55
CA GLY A 501 52.46 -12.63 -26.83
C GLY A 501 51.20 -12.59 -27.68
N SER A 502 51.07 -11.60 -28.57
CA SER A 502 49.99 -11.48 -29.55
C SER A 502 50.47 -11.89 -30.93
N HIS A 503 49.61 -12.59 -31.68
CA HIS A 503 49.73 -12.77 -33.13
C HIS A 503 48.35 -12.58 -33.76
N CYS A 504 48.30 -11.74 -34.80
CA CYS A 504 47.12 -11.54 -35.66
C CYS A 504 47.50 -11.87 -37.10
N SER A 505 46.72 -12.70 -37.77
CA SER A 505 46.92 -13.04 -39.18
C SER A 505 46.17 -12.06 -40.09
N HIS A 506 46.90 -11.34 -40.94
CA HIS A 506 46.34 -10.49 -42.01
C HIS A 506 46.01 -11.28 -43.28
N ARG A 507 45.04 -10.79 -44.07
CA ARG A 507 45.13 -10.69 -45.53
C ARG A 507 44.48 -9.39 -46.05
N PRO A 508 44.84 -8.88 -47.26
CA PRO A 508 44.88 -7.42 -47.49
C PRO A 508 44.25 -6.88 -48.81
N SER A 509 43.80 -5.62 -48.79
CA SER A 509 43.70 -4.66 -49.92
C SER A 509 42.89 -3.42 -49.50
N SER A 510 43.17 -2.15 -49.86
CA SER A 510 44.30 -1.55 -50.58
C SER A 510 44.28 0.00 -50.47
N ARG A 511 45.47 0.65 -50.41
CA ARG A 511 45.77 2.08 -50.74
C ARG A 511 45.15 3.21 -49.86
N THR A 512 45.94 3.78 -48.92
CA THR A 512 46.61 5.14 -48.95
C THR A 512 45.68 6.35 -48.70
N HIS A 513 45.63 6.97 -47.50
CA HIS A 513 46.52 8.03 -46.92
C HIS A 513 46.03 9.49 -47.21
N PRO A 514 46.33 10.54 -46.38
CA PRO A 514 46.80 10.57 -44.97
C PRO A 514 46.21 11.69 -44.04
N TYR A 515 46.56 11.64 -42.73
CA TYR A 515 46.56 12.74 -41.72
C TYR A 515 45.20 13.43 -41.34
N PRO A 516 45.15 14.28 -40.28
CA PRO A 516 45.32 13.85 -38.88
C PRO A 516 44.21 14.33 -37.92
N CYS A 517 44.21 13.79 -36.70
CA CYS A 517 43.40 14.30 -35.58
C CYS A 517 44.20 15.28 -34.70
N GLN A 518 43.67 16.47 -34.46
CA GLN A 518 43.85 17.19 -33.18
C GLN A 518 42.73 18.22 -32.97
N ASP A 519 42.15 18.22 -31.77
CA ASP A 519 41.12 19.14 -31.31
C ASP A 519 41.64 19.93 -30.11
N SER A 520 41.56 21.26 -30.15
CA SER A 520 42.03 22.14 -29.08
C SER A 520 41.17 23.41 -28.92
N ARG A 521 40.37 23.41 -27.84
CA ARG A 521 40.04 24.54 -26.93
C ARG A 521 40.29 25.96 -27.51
N ALA A 522 39.34 26.90 -27.57
CA ALA A 522 38.32 27.22 -26.57
C ALA A 522 37.41 28.39 -27.04
N ASN A 523 36.40 28.73 -26.23
CA ASN A 523 35.77 30.08 -26.12
C ASN A 523 35.05 30.63 -27.39
N ARG A 524 33.84 31.22 -27.33
CA ARG A 524 33.23 32.06 -26.28
C ARG A 524 31.70 32.19 -26.43
N ARG A 525 31.07 32.75 -25.40
CA ARG A 525 29.63 33.10 -25.28
C ARG A 525 29.20 34.18 -26.30
N ARG A 526 27.92 34.18 -26.75
CA ARG A 526 26.90 35.26 -26.53
C ARG A 526 25.60 35.07 -27.33
N PHE A 527 24.56 35.83 -26.94
CA PHE A 527 23.25 36.05 -27.61
C PHE A 527 22.29 34.83 -27.68
N ALA A 528 20.94 34.98 -27.77
CA ALA A 528 20.03 36.05 -27.31
C ALA A 528 18.57 35.56 -27.33
N LYS A 529 17.62 36.39 -26.84
CA LYS A 529 16.17 36.22 -27.03
C LYS A 529 15.80 36.28 -28.53
N ILE A 530 14.74 35.56 -28.92
CA ILE A 530 13.59 36.14 -29.67
C ILE A 530 12.38 35.18 -29.57
N ARG A 531 11.18 35.70 -29.87
CA ARG A 531 9.86 35.08 -29.66
C ARG A 531 9.06 35.23 -30.95
N THR A 532 8.55 34.14 -31.53
CA THR A 532 7.60 34.22 -32.66
C THR A 532 6.71 32.98 -32.79
N SER A 533 5.44 33.24 -33.04
CA SER A 533 4.54 32.46 -33.91
C SER A 533 4.03 33.46 -34.96
N PRO A 534 3.70 33.06 -36.20
CA PRO A 534 2.28 33.14 -36.55
C PRO A 534 1.80 32.15 -37.65
N ALA A 535 0.49 32.26 -37.91
CA ALA A 535 -0.18 32.23 -39.23
C ALA A 535 -0.93 30.95 -39.68
N ASP A 536 -2.13 31.22 -40.18
CA ASP A 536 -3.14 30.30 -40.71
C ASP A 536 -2.93 29.95 -42.20
N VAL A 537 -3.73 29.00 -42.69
CA VAL A 537 -4.06 28.83 -44.12
C VAL A 537 -5.58 28.91 -44.28
N SER A 538 -6.07 29.50 -45.38
CA SER A 538 -7.50 29.77 -45.58
C SER A 538 -8.00 29.51 -47.01
N GLY A 539 -9.30 29.21 -47.11
CA GLY A 539 -10.15 29.33 -48.31
C GLY A 539 -11.56 29.68 -47.80
N ARG A 540 -12.17 30.80 -48.19
CA ARG A 540 -12.90 31.05 -49.45
C ARG A 540 -14.06 30.06 -49.66
N GLN A 541 -15.30 30.48 -49.95
CA GLN A 541 -15.73 31.72 -50.63
C GLN A 541 -17.13 32.23 -50.20
N THR A 542 -17.39 33.53 -50.48
CA THR A 542 -18.67 34.25 -50.75
C THR A 542 -20.00 33.46 -50.84
N SER A 543 -21.21 33.99 -50.55
CA SER A 543 -21.77 35.22 -49.94
C SER A 543 -23.35 35.06 -49.91
N HIS A 544 -24.29 35.99 -49.63
CA HIS A 544 -24.31 37.44 -49.31
C HIS A 544 -25.66 37.88 -48.61
N LEU A 545 -25.78 39.20 -48.34
CA LEU A 545 -26.95 40.07 -48.09
C LEU A 545 -28.40 39.53 -47.99
N GLY A 546 -29.12 39.92 -46.91
CA GLY A 546 -30.60 39.91 -46.80
C GLY A 546 -31.09 40.66 -45.54
N PHE A 547 -32.06 41.56 -45.64
CA PHE A 547 -32.39 42.58 -44.60
C PHE A 547 -33.86 42.53 -44.11
N ARG A 548 -34.05 42.94 -42.85
CA ARG A 548 -35.25 43.58 -42.20
C ARG A 548 -36.23 42.78 -41.32
N LYS A 549 -36.31 43.27 -40.07
CA LYS A 549 -37.50 43.67 -39.26
C LYS A 549 -38.67 42.69 -39.03
N GLY A 550 -39.00 42.52 -37.74
CA GLY A 550 -40.34 42.85 -37.22
C GLY A 550 -40.94 41.87 -36.20
N GLY A 551 -41.68 42.40 -35.21
CA GLY A 551 -42.66 41.63 -34.44
C GLY A 551 -42.28 41.23 -33.01
N ALA A 552 -42.93 41.86 -32.04
CA ALA A 552 -43.19 41.43 -30.66
C ALA A 552 -44.59 42.00 -30.28
N PRO A 553 -45.21 41.76 -29.11
CA PRO A 553 -44.79 40.96 -27.94
C PRO A 553 -45.93 40.03 -27.41
N ALA A 554 -45.93 39.75 -26.09
CA ALA A 554 -47.07 39.34 -25.23
C ALA A 554 -47.58 37.87 -25.34
N SER A 555 -48.11 37.24 -24.27
CA SER A 555 -48.01 37.53 -22.82
C SER A 555 -48.52 36.35 -21.95
N THR A 556 -48.08 36.31 -20.69
CA THR A 556 -48.78 35.75 -19.49
C THR A 556 -49.41 34.35 -19.54
N GLY A 557 -48.88 33.46 -18.69
CA GLY A 557 -49.52 32.24 -18.19
C GLY A 557 -48.82 31.82 -16.90
#